data_AF-A0A8H9XHX3-F1
#
_entry.id   AF-A0A8H9XHX3-F1
#
_cell.length_a   1.000
_cell.length_b   1.000
_cell.length_c   1.000
_cell.angle_alpha   90.00
_cell.angle_beta   90.00
_cell.angle_gamma   90.00
#
_symmetry.space_group_name_H-M   'P 1'
#
loop_
_entity.id
_entity.type
_entity.pdbx_description
1 polymer ?
#
loop_
_entity_poly.entity_id
_entity_poly.type
_entity_poly.pdbx_seq_one_letter_code
_entity_poly.pdbx_strand_id
1 'polypeptide(L)'
;MNANLAAILYLVSGVLFILALRGLSSPETSRAGNRNGMIGMAIAVGTVLATLFSQGALDGLTLALIVGGVALGGGVGAVIARKVAMTSMPQLVAAFHSLVGLAACLVAVAAIYTPEAYGIGVAGAIHGASLIELSLGLAIGAVTFTGSVIAFAKLNGNMSGAPILLPARHLLNIAIAVAIVALVVVLVMSGGSAIWAFWAIFGLSLLIGVTLIIPIGGADMPVVVSMLNSYSGWAAAALGFTLENTTLIITGALVGSSGAILSYIMCKGMNRSFISVILGGFGADDSAAAAGGKVETRPVKQGSADDAAFIMKNASKVIIVPGYGMAVSQAQHALREMADVLKAEGVDVKYAIHPVAGRMPGHMNVLLAEAQVPYDEVFELEDINSEFSTADVAFVIGANDVTNPSAKTDPQSPIYGMPILDVEKARTVLFVKRGMSSGYAGVENELFFRDNTMMLFGDAKKMVEGILKSL
;
A
#
# COMPACT_ATOMS: atom_id res chain seq x y z
N MET A 1 -6.97 -15.42 36.09
CA MET A 1 -8.14 -15.16 35.25
C MET A 1 -8.69 -16.50 34.80
N ASN A 2 -9.98 -16.72 34.92
CA ASN A 2 -10.61 -17.95 34.41
C ASN A 2 -10.61 -17.92 32.86
N ALA A 3 -10.42 -19.08 32.22
CA ALA A 3 -10.42 -19.24 30.77
C ALA A 3 -11.66 -18.66 30.08
N ASN A 4 -12.86 -18.79 30.67
CA ASN A 4 -14.09 -18.25 30.11
C ASN A 4 -14.06 -16.71 29.99
N LEU A 5 -13.52 -16.04 31.02
CA LEU A 5 -13.38 -14.59 30.99
C LEU A 5 -12.35 -14.15 29.95
N ALA A 6 -11.23 -14.88 29.82
CA ALA A 6 -10.22 -14.62 28.81
C ALA A 6 -10.82 -14.73 27.39
N ALA A 7 -11.57 -15.80 27.11
CA ALA A 7 -12.23 -16.01 25.84
C ALA A 7 -13.23 -14.90 25.48
N ILE A 8 -14.03 -14.45 26.46
CA ILE A 8 -14.97 -13.33 26.27
C ILE A 8 -14.21 -12.04 25.95
N LEU A 9 -13.14 -11.72 26.67
CA LEU A 9 -12.36 -10.51 26.42
C LEU A 9 -11.67 -10.54 25.05
N TYR A 10 -11.17 -11.70 24.63
CA TYR A 10 -10.63 -11.90 23.28
C TYR A 10 -11.69 -11.72 22.19
N LEU A 11 -12.92 -12.20 22.42
CA LEU A 11 -14.04 -11.98 21.51
C LEU A 11 -14.42 -10.49 21.43
N VAL A 12 -14.50 -9.80 22.57
CA VAL A 12 -14.76 -8.35 22.63
C VAL A 12 -13.68 -7.58 21.87
N SER A 13 -12.41 -7.94 22.06
CA SER A 13 -11.30 -7.36 21.30
C SER A 13 -11.45 -7.58 19.79
N GLY A 14 -11.78 -8.80 19.36
CA GLY A 14 -12.06 -9.13 17.96
C GLY A 14 -13.19 -8.29 17.36
N VAL A 15 -14.31 -8.12 18.09
CA VAL A 15 -15.42 -7.26 17.66
C VAL A 15 -14.98 -5.80 17.54
N LEU A 16 -14.17 -5.29 18.47
CA LEU A 16 -13.65 -3.93 18.39
C LEU A 16 -12.72 -3.71 17.19
N PHE A 17 -11.93 -4.72 16.79
CA PHE A 17 -11.14 -4.64 15.55
C PHE A 17 -12.01 -4.61 14.29
N ILE A 18 -13.12 -5.36 14.26
CA ILE A 18 -14.11 -5.27 13.16
C ILE A 18 -14.70 -3.86 13.11
N LEU A 19 -15.12 -3.32 14.26
CA LEU A 19 -15.65 -1.96 14.36
C LEU A 19 -14.60 -0.89 14.04
N ALA A 20 -13.32 -1.18 14.26
CA ALA A 20 -12.23 -0.29 13.88
C ALA A 20 -12.15 -0.16 12.36
N LEU A 21 -12.10 -1.28 11.63
CA LEU A 21 -12.07 -1.29 10.17
C LEU A 21 -13.34 -0.68 9.57
N ARG A 22 -14.52 -1.00 10.12
CA ARG A 22 -15.77 -0.37 9.70
C ARG A 22 -15.77 1.14 9.95
N GLY A 23 -15.26 1.59 11.09
CA GLY A 23 -15.18 3.02 11.38
C GLY A 23 -14.23 3.77 10.44
N LEU A 24 -13.20 3.10 9.93
CA LEU A 24 -12.24 3.67 8.97
C LEU A 24 -12.81 3.80 7.54
N SER A 25 -13.98 3.25 7.24
CA SER A 25 -14.57 3.33 5.89
C SER A 25 -15.21 4.68 5.57
N SER A 26 -15.37 5.58 6.54
CA SER A 26 -15.79 6.96 6.28
C SER A 26 -14.98 7.98 7.11
N PRO A 27 -14.74 9.19 6.58
CA PRO A 27 -14.06 10.25 7.33
C PRO A 27 -14.75 10.59 8.66
N GLU A 28 -16.09 10.60 8.67
CA GLU A 28 -16.92 10.95 9.83
C GLU A 28 -16.73 9.96 11.00
N THR A 29 -16.66 8.65 10.69
CA THR A 29 -16.50 7.61 11.70
C THR A 29 -15.04 7.24 11.98
N SER A 30 -14.08 7.75 11.19
CA SER A 30 -12.66 7.38 11.24
C SER A 30 -12.05 7.47 12.64
N ARG A 31 -12.34 8.55 13.38
CA ARG A 31 -11.86 8.75 14.76
C ARG A 31 -12.44 7.72 15.74
N ALA A 32 -13.71 7.37 15.58
CA ALA A 32 -14.35 6.33 16.40
C ALA A 32 -13.77 4.95 16.05
N GLY A 33 -13.53 4.67 14.78
CA GLY A 33 -12.85 3.46 14.31
C GLY A 33 -11.47 3.30 14.94
N ASN A 34 -10.63 4.34 14.87
CA ASN A 34 -9.29 4.31 15.48
C ASN A 34 -9.36 4.09 17.01
N ARG A 35 -10.30 4.74 17.70
CA ARG A 35 -10.52 4.53 19.14
C ARG A 35 -10.92 3.08 19.46
N ASN A 36 -11.81 2.48 18.68
CA ASN A 36 -12.18 1.07 18.84
C ASN A 36 -10.96 0.16 18.69
N GLY A 37 -10.09 0.42 17.71
CA GLY A 37 -8.84 -0.33 17.53
C GLY A 37 -7.90 -0.23 18.73
N MET A 38 -7.71 0.98 19.28
CA MET A 38 -6.89 1.19 20.48
C MET A 38 -7.44 0.45 21.71
N ILE A 39 -8.76 0.52 21.93
CA ILE A 39 -9.42 -0.19 23.05
C ILE A 39 -9.31 -1.71 22.84
N GLY A 40 -9.55 -2.20 21.62
CA GLY A 40 -9.43 -3.62 21.28
C GLY A 40 -8.02 -4.16 21.56
N MET A 41 -6.98 -3.43 21.17
CA MET A 41 -5.59 -3.79 21.45
C MET A 41 -5.28 -3.77 22.95
N ALA A 42 -5.73 -2.76 23.69
CA ALA A 42 -5.54 -2.69 25.13
C ALA A 42 -6.19 -3.88 25.86
N ILE A 43 -7.40 -4.27 25.45
CA ILE A 43 -8.09 -5.46 25.98
C ILE A 43 -7.32 -6.73 25.65
N ALA A 44 -6.86 -6.92 24.41
CA ALA A 44 -6.11 -8.12 24.02
C ALA A 44 -4.82 -8.29 24.85
N VAL A 45 -4.00 -7.24 24.91
CA VAL A 45 -2.74 -7.24 25.66
C VAL A 45 -3.00 -7.42 27.16
N GLY A 46 -3.97 -6.69 27.71
CA GLY A 46 -4.36 -6.82 29.12
C GLY A 46 -4.85 -8.22 29.47
N THR A 47 -5.57 -8.88 28.56
CA THR A 47 -6.05 -10.25 28.72
C THR A 47 -4.89 -11.25 28.76
N VAL A 48 -3.91 -11.12 27.87
CA VAL A 48 -2.70 -11.96 27.89
C VAL A 48 -1.95 -11.79 29.21
N LEU A 49 -1.68 -10.54 29.62
CA LEU A 49 -0.94 -10.26 30.86
C LEU A 49 -1.67 -10.78 32.11
N ALA A 50 -2.99 -10.57 32.20
CA ALA A 50 -3.79 -11.06 33.32
C ALA A 50 -3.86 -12.60 33.37
N THR A 51 -3.82 -13.27 32.22
CA THR A 51 -3.76 -14.73 32.13
C THR A 51 -2.42 -15.23 32.66
N LEU A 52 -1.31 -14.72 32.12
CA LEU A 52 0.04 -15.11 32.54
C LEU A 52 0.30 -14.83 34.02
N PHE A 53 -0.17 -13.67 34.52
CA PHE A 53 -0.07 -13.34 35.95
C PHE A 53 -0.75 -14.40 36.82
N SER A 54 -1.96 -14.81 36.43
CA SER A 54 -2.72 -15.80 37.21
C SER A 54 -2.20 -17.22 37.13
N GLN A 55 -1.43 -17.54 36.09
CA GLN A 55 -0.73 -18.82 35.94
C GLN A 55 0.62 -18.82 36.70
N GLY A 56 1.00 -17.71 37.32
CA GLY A 56 2.31 -17.57 37.96
C GLY A 56 3.46 -17.51 36.96
N ALA A 57 3.18 -17.25 35.68
CA ALA A 57 4.15 -17.26 34.59
C ALA A 57 4.87 -15.90 34.39
N LEU A 58 4.60 -14.91 35.25
CA LEU A 58 5.22 -13.59 35.19
C LEU A 58 6.19 -13.40 36.36
N ASP A 59 7.40 -13.92 36.23
CA ASP A 59 8.49 -13.54 37.12
C ASP A 59 8.99 -12.11 36.82
N GLY A 60 9.79 -11.54 37.72
CA GLY A 60 10.26 -10.16 37.60
C GLY A 60 11.07 -9.91 36.32
N LEU A 61 11.82 -10.91 35.87
CA LEU A 61 12.60 -10.83 34.63
C LEU A 61 11.70 -10.85 33.39
N THR A 62 10.75 -11.78 33.30
CA THR A 62 9.80 -11.88 32.19
C THR A 62 8.96 -10.61 32.08
N LEU A 63 8.48 -10.08 33.19
CA LEU A 63 7.74 -8.82 33.21
C LEU A 63 8.62 -7.65 32.74
N ALA A 64 9.87 -7.58 33.19
CA ALA A 64 10.82 -6.55 32.75
C ALA A 64 11.11 -6.64 31.24
N LEU A 65 11.26 -7.85 30.69
CA LEU A 65 11.48 -8.06 29.25
C LEU A 65 10.26 -7.65 28.43
N ILE A 66 9.04 -8.03 28.85
CA ILE A 66 7.80 -7.65 28.16
C ILE A 66 7.62 -6.12 28.18
N VAL A 67 7.70 -5.51 29.36
CA VAL A 67 7.51 -4.05 29.51
C VAL A 67 8.62 -3.30 28.78
N GLY A 68 9.87 -3.74 28.90
CA GLY A 68 11.01 -3.14 28.20
C GLY A 68 10.87 -3.22 26.69
N GLY A 69 10.45 -4.37 26.16
CA GLY A 69 10.19 -4.56 24.73
C GLY A 69 9.06 -3.68 24.21
N VAL A 70 7.92 -3.63 24.91
CA VAL A 70 6.78 -2.77 24.55
C VAL A 70 7.15 -1.29 24.64
N ALA A 71 7.84 -0.87 25.69
CA ALA A 71 8.26 0.52 25.88
C ALA A 71 9.26 0.96 24.81
N LEU A 72 10.26 0.13 24.50
CA LEU A 72 11.25 0.41 23.47
C LEU A 72 10.62 0.42 22.07
N GLY A 73 9.91 -0.64 21.70
CA GLY A 73 9.27 -0.75 20.40
C GLY A 73 8.19 0.31 20.17
N GLY A 74 7.32 0.50 21.15
CA GLY A 74 6.28 1.54 21.14
C GLY A 74 6.85 2.96 21.14
N GLY A 75 7.91 3.20 21.90
CA GLY A 75 8.60 4.49 21.94
C GLY A 75 9.26 4.84 20.60
N VAL A 76 10.03 3.92 20.02
CA VAL A 76 10.64 4.10 18.69
C VAL A 76 9.56 4.29 17.62
N GLY A 77 8.52 3.46 17.63
CA GLY A 77 7.39 3.58 16.71
C GLY A 77 6.68 4.94 16.80
N ALA A 78 6.43 5.43 18.02
CA ALA A 78 5.80 6.72 18.24
C ALA A 78 6.66 7.89 17.75
N VAL A 79 7.99 7.83 17.93
CA VAL A 79 8.90 8.87 17.43
C VAL A 79 8.94 8.89 15.91
N ILE A 80 9.03 7.72 15.27
CA ILE A 80 9.05 7.61 13.79
C ILE A 80 7.73 8.11 13.22
N ALA A 81 6.59 7.64 13.74
CA ALA A 81 5.27 8.03 13.25
C ALA A 81 4.99 9.53 13.36
N ARG A 82 5.56 10.22 14.37
CA ARG A 82 5.42 11.68 14.54
C ARG A 82 6.31 12.51 13.61
N LYS A 83 7.42 11.94 13.13
CA LYS A 83 8.45 12.68 12.36
C LYS A 83 8.40 12.42 10.87
N VAL A 84 7.73 11.35 10.42
CA VAL A 84 7.65 10.99 9.01
C VAL A 84 6.78 11.97 8.23
N ALA A 85 7.23 12.38 7.05
CA ALA A 85 6.41 13.17 6.14
C ALA A 85 5.33 12.30 5.47
N MET A 86 4.15 12.86 5.19
CA MET A 86 3.04 12.12 4.56
C MET A 86 3.40 11.57 3.16
N THR A 87 4.32 12.22 2.45
CA THR A 87 4.86 11.72 1.18
C THR A 87 5.70 10.45 1.29
N SER A 88 6.22 10.18 2.48
CA SER A 88 7.05 9.00 2.80
C SER A 88 6.26 7.87 3.46
N MET A 89 4.93 8.00 3.52
CA MET A 89 4.05 7.01 4.09
C MET A 89 4.13 5.63 3.40
N PRO A 90 4.25 5.52 2.05
CA PRO A 90 4.32 4.21 1.39
C PRO A 90 5.47 3.33 1.87
N GLN A 91 6.69 3.89 1.95
CA GLN A 91 7.85 3.12 2.43
C GLN A 91 7.75 2.83 3.93
N LEU A 92 7.19 3.74 4.74
CA LEU A 92 7.00 3.47 6.16
C LEU A 92 6.04 2.28 6.38
N VAL A 93 4.95 2.22 5.62
CA VAL A 93 4.01 1.10 5.65
C VAL A 93 4.71 -0.21 5.27
N ALA A 94 5.54 -0.21 4.22
CA ALA A 94 6.37 -1.37 3.88
C ALA A 94 7.30 -1.76 5.05
N ALA A 95 8.00 -0.80 5.65
CA ALA A 95 8.88 -1.08 6.78
C ALA A 95 8.13 -1.69 7.98
N PHE A 96 6.93 -1.22 8.30
CA PHE A 96 6.14 -1.81 9.39
C PHE A 96 5.69 -3.24 9.11
N HIS A 97 5.26 -3.57 7.88
CA HIS A 97 4.93 -4.96 7.55
C HIS A 97 6.13 -5.90 7.69
N SER A 98 7.34 -5.41 7.46
CA SER A 98 8.55 -6.21 7.69
C SER A 98 8.66 -6.65 9.16
N LEU A 99 8.39 -5.73 10.09
CA LEU A 99 8.45 -6.00 11.53
C LEU A 99 7.35 -6.97 11.97
N VAL A 100 6.16 -6.91 11.37
CA VAL A 100 5.08 -7.88 11.63
C VAL A 100 5.49 -9.28 11.16
N GLY A 101 6.07 -9.39 9.96
CA GLY A 101 6.59 -10.66 9.43
C GLY A 101 7.69 -11.26 10.31
N LEU A 102 8.62 -10.42 10.78
CA LEU A 102 9.69 -10.86 11.68
C LEU A 102 9.13 -11.30 13.05
N ALA A 103 8.17 -10.57 13.61
CA ALA A 103 7.50 -10.96 14.85
C ALA A 103 6.83 -12.34 14.73
N ALA A 104 6.14 -12.61 13.61
CA ALA A 104 5.57 -13.92 13.33
C ALA A 104 6.65 -15.02 13.29
N CYS A 105 7.80 -14.77 12.65
CA CYS A 105 8.93 -15.71 12.65
C CYS A 105 9.45 -15.98 14.06
N LEU A 106 9.62 -14.94 14.89
CA LEU A 106 10.11 -15.08 16.26
C LEU A 106 9.12 -15.87 17.15
N VAL A 107 7.81 -15.69 16.95
CA VAL A 107 6.78 -16.50 17.62
C VAL A 107 6.86 -17.96 17.20
N ALA A 108 7.04 -18.25 15.90
CA ALA A 108 7.21 -19.61 15.42
C ALA A 108 8.48 -20.27 15.97
N VAL A 109 9.58 -19.52 16.07
CA VAL A 109 10.82 -19.97 16.73
C VAL A 109 10.56 -20.28 18.20
N ALA A 110 9.89 -19.40 18.94
CA ALA A 110 9.54 -19.67 20.34
C ALA A 110 8.68 -20.94 20.48
N ALA A 111 7.64 -21.07 19.65
CA ALA A 111 6.70 -22.18 19.71
C ALA A 111 7.34 -23.55 19.44
N ILE A 112 8.30 -23.65 18.51
CA ILE A 112 8.96 -24.94 18.23
C ILE A 112 9.92 -25.37 19.34
N TYR A 113 10.53 -24.42 20.06
CA TYR A 113 11.45 -24.71 21.16
C TYR A 113 10.75 -24.92 22.51
N THR A 114 9.56 -24.34 22.71
CA THR A 114 8.78 -24.50 23.94
C THR A 114 7.34 -24.94 23.66
N PRO A 115 7.11 -26.10 23.01
CA PRO A 115 5.78 -26.54 22.60
C PRO A 115 4.81 -26.75 23.77
N GLU A 116 5.33 -27.17 24.93
CA GLU A 116 4.55 -27.39 26.15
C GLU A 116 3.94 -26.09 26.69
N ALA A 117 4.70 -24.99 26.62
CA ALA A 117 4.24 -23.67 27.08
C ALA A 117 3.08 -23.13 26.24
N TYR A 118 2.95 -23.60 25.00
CA TYR A 118 1.90 -23.23 24.07
C TYR A 118 0.81 -24.31 23.92
N GLY A 119 0.90 -25.43 24.65
CA GLY A 119 -0.10 -26.49 24.59
C GLY A 119 -0.12 -27.31 23.29
N ILE A 120 0.94 -27.22 22.47
CA ILE A 120 0.98 -27.85 21.14
C ILE A 120 1.69 -29.21 21.11
N GLY A 121 1.99 -29.77 22.28
CA GLY A 121 2.67 -31.05 22.46
C GLY A 121 3.97 -30.91 23.25
N VAL A 122 4.89 -31.87 23.08
CA VAL A 122 6.20 -31.89 23.75
C VAL A 122 7.32 -31.86 22.71
N ALA A 123 8.55 -31.54 23.14
CA ALA A 123 9.70 -31.53 22.24
C ALA A 123 9.89 -32.91 21.56
N GLY A 124 9.89 -32.93 20.23
CA GLY A 124 9.97 -34.17 19.44
C GLY A 124 8.65 -34.94 19.27
N ALA A 125 7.55 -34.47 19.87
CA ALA A 125 6.20 -34.98 19.64
C ALA A 125 5.17 -33.82 19.65
N ILE A 126 5.41 -32.83 18.79
CA ILE A 126 4.48 -31.72 18.55
C ILE A 126 3.33 -32.21 17.67
N HIS A 127 2.10 -31.75 17.93
CA HIS A 127 0.94 -32.10 17.11
C HIS A 127 1.16 -31.73 15.64
N GLY A 128 0.85 -32.66 14.73
CA GLY A 128 1.08 -32.46 13.29
C GLY A 128 0.37 -31.23 12.71
N ALA A 129 -0.84 -30.94 13.18
CA ALA A 129 -1.58 -29.73 12.77
C ALA A 129 -0.83 -28.45 13.18
N SER A 130 -0.38 -28.38 14.44
CA SER A 130 0.40 -27.24 14.95
C SER A 130 1.73 -27.06 14.20
N LEU A 131 2.40 -28.15 13.80
CA LEU A 131 3.61 -28.07 12.96
C LEU A 131 3.32 -27.48 11.58
N ILE A 132 2.18 -27.81 10.96
CA ILE A 132 1.76 -27.24 9.68
C ILE A 132 1.47 -25.75 9.84
N GLU A 133 0.64 -25.39 10.81
CA GLU A 133 0.25 -23.99 11.08
C GLU A 133 1.46 -23.11 11.42
N LEU A 134 2.36 -23.61 12.27
CA LEU A 134 3.60 -22.96 12.65
C LEU A 134 4.53 -22.77 11.44
N SER A 135 4.65 -23.79 10.59
CA SER A 135 5.45 -23.71 9.37
C SER A 135 4.89 -22.71 8.37
N LEU A 136 3.56 -22.65 8.22
CA LEU A 136 2.89 -21.66 7.37
C LEU A 136 3.09 -20.24 7.92
N GLY A 137 2.88 -20.05 9.23
CA GLY A 137 3.12 -18.76 9.90
C GLY A 137 4.55 -18.26 9.73
N LEU A 138 5.53 -19.16 9.92
CA LEU A 138 6.96 -18.88 9.70
C LEU A 138 7.24 -18.51 8.24
N ALA A 139 6.80 -19.34 7.29
CA ALA A 139 7.11 -19.15 5.89
C ALA A 139 6.51 -17.84 5.35
N ILE A 140 5.22 -17.61 5.63
CA ILE A 140 4.52 -16.38 5.21
C ILE A 140 5.14 -15.16 5.92
N GLY A 141 5.48 -15.26 7.21
CA GLY A 141 6.15 -14.21 7.97
C GLY A 141 7.52 -13.84 7.39
N ALA A 142 8.33 -14.83 7.02
CA ALA A 142 9.67 -14.63 6.48
C ALA A 142 9.64 -14.02 5.07
N VAL A 143 8.70 -14.48 4.23
CA VAL A 143 8.42 -13.86 2.92
C VAL A 143 7.98 -12.41 3.10
N THR A 144 7.10 -12.15 4.06
CA THR A 144 6.62 -10.80 4.37
C THR A 144 7.77 -9.90 4.83
N PHE A 145 8.64 -10.39 5.72
CA PHE A 145 9.78 -9.66 6.23
C PHE A 145 10.71 -9.20 5.09
N THR A 146 11.26 -10.15 4.36
CA THR A 146 12.24 -9.87 3.30
C THR A 146 11.62 -9.14 2.11
N GLY A 147 10.42 -9.52 1.69
CA GLY A 147 9.71 -8.84 0.62
C GLY A 147 9.43 -7.37 0.96
N SER A 148 9.06 -7.09 2.21
CA SER A 148 8.80 -5.73 2.69
C SER A 148 10.06 -4.88 2.79
N VAL A 149 11.20 -5.48 3.15
CA VAL A 149 12.50 -4.81 3.14
C VAL A 149 12.91 -4.40 1.72
N ILE A 150 12.70 -5.27 0.73
CA ILE A 150 12.97 -4.92 -0.68
C ILE A 150 12.01 -3.82 -1.17
N ALA A 151 10.72 -3.93 -0.85
CA ALA A 151 9.74 -2.90 -1.19
C ALA A 151 10.10 -1.54 -0.57
N PHE A 152 10.49 -1.52 0.70
CA PHE A 152 11.01 -0.32 1.38
C PHE A 152 12.22 0.25 0.65
N ALA A 153 13.23 -0.58 0.34
CA ALA A 153 14.46 -0.13 -0.31
C ALA A 153 14.20 0.50 -1.68
N LYS A 154 13.26 -0.07 -2.46
CA LYS A 154 12.86 0.49 -3.77
C LYS A 154 12.08 1.79 -3.65
N LEU A 155 11.12 1.85 -2.72
CA LEU A 155 10.30 3.05 -2.52
C LEU A 155 11.11 4.22 -1.93
N ASN A 156 12.06 3.93 -1.04
CA ASN A 156 12.93 4.91 -0.41
C ASN A 156 14.13 5.33 -1.30
N GLY A 157 14.36 4.64 -2.41
CA GLY A 157 15.45 4.93 -3.35
C GLY A 157 16.83 4.39 -2.95
N ASN A 158 16.92 3.55 -1.90
CA ASN A 158 18.13 2.80 -1.58
C ASN A 158 18.45 1.71 -2.62
N MET A 159 17.43 1.24 -3.34
CA MET A 159 17.52 0.30 -4.44
C MET A 159 16.86 0.90 -5.68
N SER A 160 17.37 0.58 -6.87
CA SER A 160 16.74 0.97 -8.13
C SER A 160 15.29 0.47 -8.21
N GLY A 161 14.38 1.32 -8.67
CA GLY A 161 13.00 0.95 -8.95
C GLY A 161 12.84 0.09 -10.22
N ALA A 162 13.91 -0.10 -11.00
CA ALA A 162 13.86 -0.95 -12.18
C ALA A 162 13.70 -2.43 -11.80
N PRO A 163 12.90 -3.21 -12.55
CA PRO A 163 12.87 -4.67 -12.44
C PRO A 163 14.27 -5.27 -12.56
N ILE A 164 14.67 -6.11 -11.60
CA ILE A 164 15.92 -6.88 -11.69
C ILE A 164 15.54 -8.34 -12.00
N LEU A 165 15.85 -8.79 -13.21
CA LEU A 165 15.46 -10.11 -13.71
C LEU A 165 16.55 -11.14 -13.45
N LEU A 166 16.23 -12.16 -12.65
CA LEU A 166 17.11 -13.32 -12.44
C LEU A 166 16.91 -14.35 -13.58
N PRO A 167 17.98 -14.98 -14.08
CA PRO A 167 17.87 -16.11 -15.00
C PRO A 167 17.00 -17.23 -14.42
N ALA A 168 16.05 -17.75 -15.20
CA ALA A 168 15.14 -18.82 -14.80
C ALA A 168 14.38 -18.57 -13.46
N ARG A 169 14.07 -17.30 -13.14
CA ARG A 169 13.39 -16.88 -11.88
C ARG A 169 12.17 -17.71 -11.51
N HIS A 170 11.34 -18.11 -12.48
CA HIS A 170 10.13 -18.88 -12.24
C HIS A 170 10.46 -20.29 -11.76
N LEU A 171 11.42 -20.95 -12.42
CA LEU A 171 11.89 -22.26 -12.01
C LEU A 171 12.55 -22.20 -10.62
N LEU A 172 13.36 -21.17 -10.35
CA LEU A 172 13.96 -20.95 -9.03
C LEU A 172 12.89 -20.81 -7.94
N ASN A 173 11.90 -19.95 -8.14
CA ASN A 173 10.84 -19.72 -7.15
C ASN A 173 9.98 -20.97 -6.94
N ILE A 174 9.65 -21.70 -8.00
CA ILE A 174 8.91 -22.98 -7.91
C ILE A 174 9.74 -24.02 -7.16
N ALA A 175 11.03 -24.15 -7.46
CA ALA A 175 11.92 -25.10 -6.79
C ALA A 175 12.04 -24.80 -5.30
N ILE A 176 12.19 -23.53 -4.91
CA ILE A 176 12.23 -23.12 -3.51
C ILE A 176 10.88 -23.41 -2.82
N ALA A 177 9.75 -23.09 -3.47
CA ALA A 177 8.43 -23.37 -2.91
C ALA A 177 8.18 -24.87 -2.68
N VAL A 178 8.55 -25.72 -3.64
CA VAL A 178 8.46 -27.18 -3.52
C VAL A 178 9.39 -27.69 -2.41
N ALA A 179 10.61 -27.16 -2.30
CA ALA A 179 11.53 -27.51 -1.24
C ALA A 179 10.98 -27.15 0.14
N ILE A 180 10.35 -25.97 0.30
CA ILE A 180 9.67 -25.57 1.54
C ILE A 180 8.60 -26.58 1.90
N VAL A 181 7.70 -26.94 0.96
CA VAL A 181 6.62 -27.91 1.22
C VAL A 181 7.19 -29.28 1.62
N ALA A 182 8.22 -29.76 0.93
CA ALA A 182 8.88 -31.03 1.27
C ALA A 182 9.50 -31.00 2.68
N LEU A 183 10.12 -29.89 3.07
CA LEU A 183 10.69 -29.72 4.41
C LEU A 183 9.61 -29.65 5.50
N VAL A 184 8.43 -29.09 5.20
CA VAL A 184 7.29 -29.13 6.14
C VAL A 184 6.86 -30.57 6.37
N VAL A 185 6.76 -31.38 5.30
CA VAL A 185 6.44 -32.82 5.44
C VAL A 185 7.48 -33.53 6.31
N VAL A 186 8.77 -33.28 6.09
CA VAL A 186 9.85 -33.83 6.92
C VAL A 186 9.69 -33.42 8.39
N LEU A 187 9.43 -32.14 8.64
CA LEU A 187 9.26 -31.62 10.00
C LEU A 187 8.06 -32.28 10.70
N VAL A 188 6.92 -32.40 10.02
CA VAL A 188 5.71 -33.06 10.52
C VAL A 188 5.95 -34.54 10.80
N MET A 189 6.56 -35.28 9.86
CA MET A 189 6.87 -36.71 10.03
C MET A 189 7.85 -36.96 11.17
N SER A 190 8.72 -36.00 11.47
CA SER A 190 9.68 -36.08 12.57
C SER A 190 9.09 -35.73 13.95
N GLY A 191 7.80 -35.36 14.02
CA GLY A 191 7.18 -34.85 15.26
C GLY A 191 7.81 -33.52 15.75
N GLY A 192 8.45 -32.77 14.86
CA GLY A 192 9.19 -31.55 15.20
C GLY A 192 10.65 -31.78 15.64
N SER A 193 11.15 -33.01 15.68
CA SER A 193 12.54 -33.29 16.06
C SER A 193 13.57 -32.87 15.00
N ALA A 194 13.17 -32.78 13.73
CA ALA A 194 14.01 -32.32 12.63
C ALA A 194 14.14 -30.78 12.61
N ILE A 195 14.73 -30.20 13.67
CA ILE A 195 14.91 -28.75 13.82
C ILE A 195 15.71 -28.13 12.66
N TRP A 196 16.61 -28.89 12.03
CA TRP A 196 17.31 -28.44 10.82
C TRP A 196 16.33 -28.13 9.66
N ALA A 197 15.23 -28.89 9.53
CA ALA A 197 14.22 -28.66 8.51
C ALA A 197 13.44 -27.37 8.77
N PHE A 198 13.15 -27.07 10.05
CA PHE A 198 12.56 -25.79 10.45
C PHE A 198 13.44 -24.60 10.05
N TRP A 199 14.74 -24.62 10.34
CA TRP A 199 15.65 -23.55 9.96
C TRP A 199 15.87 -23.48 8.44
N ALA A 200 15.83 -24.61 7.74
CA ALA A 200 15.86 -24.64 6.28
C ALA A 200 14.60 -23.99 5.68
N ILE A 201 13.40 -24.28 6.21
CA ILE A 201 12.15 -23.59 5.83
C ILE A 201 12.31 -22.08 6.04
N PHE A 202 12.82 -21.66 7.21
CA PHE A 202 13.02 -20.24 7.50
C PHE A 202 13.96 -19.57 6.48
N GLY A 203 15.15 -20.13 6.28
CA GLY A 203 16.14 -19.60 5.35
C GLY A 203 15.64 -19.54 3.90
N LEU A 204 14.96 -20.58 3.43
CA LEU A 204 14.37 -20.62 2.09
C LEU A 204 13.21 -19.63 1.94
N SER A 205 12.43 -19.41 2.99
CA SER A 205 11.33 -18.45 2.98
C SER A 205 11.82 -16.99 2.99
N LEU A 206 12.94 -16.72 3.67
CA LEU A 206 13.64 -15.45 3.54
C LEU A 206 14.14 -15.24 2.10
N LEU A 207 14.73 -16.28 1.50
CA LEU A 207 15.23 -16.22 0.13
C LEU A 207 14.11 -15.98 -0.88
N ILE A 208 13.00 -16.72 -0.80
CA ILE A 208 11.91 -16.59 -1.76
C ILE A 208 11.21 -15.24 -1.66
N GLY A 209 11.12 -14.64 -0.46
CA GLY A 209 10.61 -13.28 -0.31
C GLY A 209 11.47 -12.25 -1.05
N VAL A 210 12.79 -12.41 -1.05
CA VAL A 210 13.70 -11.58 -1.86
C VAL A 210 13.49 -11.82 -3.35
N THR A 211 13.52 -13.07 -3.81
CA THR A 211 13.46 -13.40 -5.24
C THR A 211 12.10 -13.13 -5.90
N LEU A 212 11.02 -13.09 -5.12
CA LEU A 212 9.68 -12.71 -5.61
C LEU A 212 9.54 -11.19 -5.82
N ILE A 213 10.15 -10.36 -4.98
CA ILE A 213 9.93 -8.89 -5.01
C ILE A 213 10.98 -8.14 -5.83
N ILE A 214 12.22 -8.64 -5.91
CA ILE A 214 13.29 -8.06 -6.72
C ILE A 214 12.91 -7.84 -8.21
N PRO A 215 12.17 -8.74 -8.88
CA PRO A 215 11.77 -8.56 -10.28
C PRO A 215 10.62 -7.57 -10.50
N ILE A 216 9.95 -7.12 -9.45
CA ILE A 216 8.78 -6.25 -9.59
C ILE A 216 9.23 -4.78 -9.69
N GLY A 217 8.70 -4.01 -10.64
CA GLY A 217 9.06 -2.60 -10.80
C GLY A 217 8.52 -1.69 -9.70
N GLY A 218 9.11 -0.51 -9.55
CA GLY A 218 8.68 0.55 -8.62
C GLY A 218 7.19 0.91 -8.70
N ALA A 219 6.59 0.62 -9.86
CA ALA A 219 5.21 0.86 -10.31
C ALA A 219 4.20 0.20 -9.43
N ASP A 220 4.55 -1.06 -9.21
CA ASP A 220 3.70 -2.09 -8.70
C ASP A 220 4.03 -2.31 -7.23
N MET A 221 5.06 -1.61 -6.72
CA MET A 221 5.39 -1.60 -5.30
C MET A 221 4.19 -1.27 -4.41
N PRO A 222 3.28 -0.35 -4.74
CA PRO A 222 2.08 -0.13 -3.94
C PRO A 222 1.20 -1.39 -3.84
N VAL A 223 1.03 -2.13 -4.95
CA VAL A 223 0.30 -3.41 -4.97
C VAL A 223 1.03 -4.46 -4.14
N VAL A 224 2.36 -4.55 -4.29
CA VAL A 224 3.21 -5.46 -3.50
C VAL A 224 3.09 -5.15 -2.01
N VAL A 225 3.13 -3.89 -1.60
CA VAL A 225 2.97 -3.50 -0.19
C VAL A 225 1.60 -3.92 0.34
N SER A 226 0.53 -3.75 -0.44
CA SER A 226 -0.81 -4.23 -0.09
C SER A 226 -0.90 -5.76 -0.01
N MET A 227 -0.21 -6.48 -0.90
CA MET A 227 -0.15 -7.94 -0.86
C MET A 227 0.64 -8.43 0.36
N LEU A 228 1.77 -7.81 0.68
CA LEU A 228 2.56 -8.13 1.88
C LEU A 228 1.80 -7.80 3.17
N ASN A 229 0.95 -6.77 3.16
CA ASN A 229 -0.02 -6.54 4.24
C ASN A 229 -0.96 -7.75 4.40
N SER A 230 -1.50 -8.27 3.30
CA SER A 230 -2.34 -9.49 3.33
C SER A 230 -1.57 -10.67 3.93
N TYR A 231 -0.32 -10.89 3.51
CA TYR A 231 0.52 -11.97 4.03
C TYR A 231 0.79 -11.83 5.53
N SER A 232 1.02 -10.61 6.02
CA SER A 232 1.16 -10.35 7.46
C SER A 232 -0.08 -10.79 8.26
N GLY A 233 -1.28 -10.55 7.71
CA GLY A 233 -2.54 -11.01 8.29
C GLY A 233 -2.67 -12.54 8.31
N TRP A 234 -2.37 -13.21 7.19
CA TRP A 234 -2.42 -14.67 7.12
C TRP A 234 -1.37 -15.35 8.00
N ALA A 235 -0.17 -14.77 8.14
CA ALA A 235 0.84 -15.25 9.08
C ALA A 235 0.34 -15.16 10.53
N ALA A 236 -0.28 -14.03 10.89
CA ALA A 236 -0.89 -13.85 12.21
C ALA A 236 -2.04 -14.83 12.46
N ALA A 237 -2.88 -15.10 11.46
CA ALA A 237 -3.97 -16.07 11.57
C ALA A 237 -3.45 -17.51 11.74
N ALA A 238 -2.44 -17.91 10.97
CA ALA A 238 -1.81 -19.23 11.09
C ALA A 238 -1.23 -19.46 12.49
N LEU A 239 -0.50 -18.48 13.03
CA LEU A 239 -0.02 -18.53 14.41
C LEU A 239 -1.16 -18.44 15.43
N GLY A 240 -2.24 -17.75 15.10
CA GLY A 240 -3.45 -17.73 15.91
C GLY A 240 -4.05 -19.13 16.10
N PHE A 241 -4.04 -19.97 15.06
CA PHE A 241 -4.42 -21.38 15.19
C PHE A 241 -3.45 -22.17 16.05
N THR A 242 -2.13 -22.01 15.82
CA THR A 242 -1.09 -22.68 16.61
C THR A 242 -1.19 -22.35 18.10
N LEU A 243 -1.54 -21.11 18.43
CA LEU A 243 -1.64 -20.62 19.81
C LEU A 243 -3.05 -20.71 20.40
N GLU A 244 -4.01 -21.29 19.66
CA GLU A 244 -5.43 -21.32 20.01
C GLU A 244 -5.98 -19.94 20.44
N ASN A 245 -5.50 -18.88 19.78
CA ASN A 245 -5.81 -17.50 20.11
C ASN A 245 -6.83 -16.90 19.13
N THR A 246 -8.09 -16.87 19.55
CA THR A 246 -9.21 -16.34 18.75
C THR A 246 -9.01 -14.91 18.27
N THR A 247 -8.37 -14.03 19.07
CA THR A 247 -8.12 -12.65 18.65
C THR A 247 -7.12 -12.59 17.50
N LEU A 248 -6.03 -13.37 17.54
CA LEU A 248 -5.07 -13.44 16.44
C LEU A 248 -5.71 -14.01 15.17
N ILE A 249 -6.57 -15.02 15.30
CA ILE A 249 -7.30 -15.59 14.16
C ILE A 249 -8.22 -14.54 13.52
N ILE A 250 -9.06 -13.87 14.32
CA ILE A 250 -10.00 -12.86 13.83
C ILE A 250 -9.25 -11.69 13.18
N THR A 251 -8.29 -11.10 13.89
CA THR A 251 -7.55 -9.94 13.40
C THR A 251 -6.69 -10.30 12.19
N GLY A 252 -6.03 -11.45 12.21
CA GLY A 252 -5.24 -11.94 11.09
C GLY A 252 -6.07 -12.15 9.83
N ALA A 253 -7.23 -12.80 9.93
CA ALA A 253 -8.14 -13.01 8.80
C ALA A 253 -8.72 -11.69 8.25
N LEU A 254 -9.04 -10.73 9.12
CA LEU A 254 -9.53 -9.41 8.70
C LEU A 254 -8.46 -8.61 7.94
N VAL A 255 -7.22 -8.58 8.46
CA VAL A 255 -6.10 -7.89 7.79
C VAL A 255 -5.74 -8.61 6.49
N GLY A 256 -5.70 -9.94 6.53
CA GLY A 256 -5.40 -10.79 5.38
C GLY A 256 -6.38 -10.59 4.22
N SER A 257 -7.68 -10.66 4.50
CA SER A 257 -8.73 -10.43 3.50
C SER A 257 -8.74 -8.99 2.99
N SER A 258 -8.62 -7.99 3.86
CA SER A 258 -8.57 -6.57 3.48
C SER A 258 -7.41 -6.26 2.55
N GLY A 259 -6.20 -6.74 2.87
CA GLY A 259 -5.03 -6.57 2.00
C GLY A 259 -5.20 -7.25 0.64
N ALA A 260 -5.83 -8.42 0.58
CA ALA A 260 -6.08 -9.13 -0.68
C ALA A 260 -7.09 -8.36 -1.55
N ILE A 261 -8.20 -7.90 -0.97
CA ILE A 261 -9.23 -7.11 -1.66
C ILE A 261 -8.64 -5.80 -2.18
N LEU A 262 -7.88 -5.08 -1.35
CA LEU A 262 -7.24 -3.84 -1.75
C LEU A 262 -6.27 -4.06 -2.92
N SER A 263 -5.44 -5.11 -2.84
CA SER A 263 -4.51 -5.46 -3.93
C SER A 263 -5.24 -5.73 -5.24
N TYR A 264 -6.38 -6.43 -5.18
CA TYR A 264 -7.23 -6.68 -6.34
C TYR A 264 -7.83 -5.38 -6.92
N ILE A 265 -8.38 -4.50 -6.08
CA ILE A 265 -8.94 -3.21 -6.50
C ILE A 265 -7.86 -2.35 -7.17
N MET A 266 -6.65 -2.31 -6.62
CA MET A 266 -5.52 -1.60 -7.22
C MET A 266 -5.13 -2.16 -8.58
N CYS A 267 -5.03 -3.49 -8.70
CA CYS A 267 -4.74 -4.16 -9.98
C CYS A 267 -5.81 -3.83 -11.03
N LYS A 268 -7.09 -3.89 -10.65
CA LYS A 268 -8.21 -3.53 -11.52
C LYS A 268 -8.16 -2.05 -11.94
N GLY A 269 -7.85 -1.15 -11.01
CA GLY A 269 -7.68 0.28 -11.30
C GLY A 269 -6.50 0.60 -12.22
N MET A 270 -5.52 -0.29 -12.32
CA MET A 270 -4.39 -0.22 -13.25
C MET A 270 -4.62 -1.01 -14.55
N ASN A 271 -5.78 -1.68 -14.69
CA ASN A 271 -6.05 -2.69 -15.72
C ASN A 271 -4.93 -3.73 -15.91
N ARG A 272 -4.34 -4.19 -14.81
CA ARG A 272 -3.34 -5.26 -14.81
C ARG A 272 -3.86 -6.46 -14.05
N SER A 273 -3.55 -7.67 -14.54
CA SER A 273 -3.95 -8.88 -13.83
C SER A 273 -3.11 -9.05 -12.55
N PHE A 274 -3.78 -9.45 -11.45
CA PHE A 274 -3.13 -9.70 -10.16
C PHE A 274 -1.97 -10.70 -10.28
N ILE A 275 -2.15 -11.74 -11.10
CA ILE A 275 -1.13 -12.76 -11.37
C ILE A 275 0.07 -12.16 -12.12
N SER A 276 -0.16 -11.29 -13.10
CA SER A 276 0.91 -10.62 -13.85
C SER A 276 1.81 -9.77 -12.96
N VAL A 277 1.20 -9.05 -12.00
CA VAL A 277 1.93 -8.22 -11.03
C VAL A 277 2.79 -9.07 -10.11
N ILE A 278 2.24 -10.15 -9.53
CA ILE A 278 2.95 -11.02 -8.58
C ILE A 278 4.09 -11.80 -9.24
N LEU A 279 3.87 -12.30 -10.46
CA LEU A 279 4.88 -13.04 -11.20
C LEU A 279 5.90 -12.13 -11.89
N GLY A 280 5.82 -10.80 -11.71
CA GLY A 280 6.78 -9.84 -12.24
C GLY A 280 6.79 -9.77 -13.76
N GLY A 281 5.61 -9.62 -14.38
CA GLY A 281 5.47 -9.43 -15.84
C GLY A 281 5.00 -10.66 -16.62
N PHE A 282 4.33 -11.62 -15.96
CA PHE A 282 3.70 -12.72 -16.69
C PHE A 282 2.52 -12.16 -17.52
N GLY A 283 2.60 -12.26 -18.85
CA GLY A 283 1.50 -11.86 -19.74
C GLY A 283 1.52 -10.41 -20.24
N ALA A 284 2.58 -9.63 -19.96
CA ALA A 284 2.95 -8.60 -20.92
C ALA A 284 3.65 -9.36 -22.05
N ASP A 285 2.98 -9.57 -23.18
CA ASP A 285 3.63 -10.07 -24.37
C ASP A 285 4.90 -9.23 -24.59
N ASP A 286 6.06 -9.87 -24.58
CA ASP A 286 7.36 -9.22 -24.82
C ASP A 286 7.40 -8.52 -26.20
N SER A 287 6.38 -8.71 -27.04
CA SER A 287 6.18 -7.97 -28.28
C SER A 287 5.77 -6.50 -28.08
N ALA A 288 5.23 -6.10 -26.93
CA ALA A 288 4.88 -4.69 -26.66
C ALA A 288 6.08 -3.85 -26.16
N ALA A 289 7.12 -4.49 -25.61
CA ALA A 289 8.31 -3.80 -25.11
C ALA A 289 9.26 -3.29 -26.22
N ALA A 290 9.05 -3.72 -27.47
CA ALA A 290 9.91 -3.35 -28.60
C ALA A 290 9.39 -2.17 -29.44
N ALA A 291 8.14 -1.73 -29.23
CA ALA A 291 7.65 -0.51 -29.86
C ALA A 291 8.02 0.68 -28.97
N GLY A 292 9.22 1.23 -29.18
CA GLY A 292 9.42 2.64 -28.87
C GLY A 292 8.35 3.42 -29.62
N GLY A 293 7.28 3.80 -28.91
CA GLY A 293 6.19 4.58 -29.46
C GLY A 293 6.79 5.74 -30.23
N LYS A 294 6.26 6.02 -31.43
CA LYS A 294 6.72 7.14 -32.26
C LYS A 294 6.81 8.36 -31.35
N VAL A 295 8.04 8.87 -31.15
CA VAL A 295 8.26 10.11 -30.41
C VAL A 295 7.51 11.18 -31.16
N GLU A 296 6.45 11.69 -30.57
CA GLU A 296 5.53 12.52 -31.29
C GLU A 296 6.10 13.93 -31.38
N THR A 297 6.49 14.33 -32.59
CA THR A 297 7.23 15.59 -32.81
C THR A 297 6.32 16.79 -33.00
N ARG A 298 5.01 16.66 -32.72
CA ARG A 298 4.08 17.78 -32.84
C ARG A 298 4.44 18.86 -31.83
N PRO A 299 4.38 20.14 -32.20
CA PRO A 299 4.59 21.22 -31.25
C PRO A 299 3.49 21.19 -30.19
N VAL A 300 3.87 21.38 -28.93
CA VAL A 300 2.93 21.53 -27.81
C VAL A 300 2.60 23.00 -27.59
N LYS A 301 1.35 23.31 -27.22
CA LYS A 301 0.97 24.68 -26.84
C LYS A 301 1.52 24.94 -25.44
N GLN A 302 2.37 25.96 -25.29
CA GLN A 302 2.93 26.33 -23.99
C GLN A 302 2.23 27.59 -23.47
N GLY A 303 1.90 27.59 -22.18
CA GLY A 303 1.33 28.73 -21.47
C GLY A 303 2.17 29.14 -20.26
N SER A 304 1.87 30.33 -19.74
CA SER A 304 2.42 30.87 -18.50
C SER A 304 1.43 30.76 -17.34
N ALA A 305 1.91 31.06 -16.13
CA ALA A 305 1.05 31.15 -14.95
C ALA A 305 -0.03 32.24 -15.11
N ASP A 306 0.28 33.34 -15.79
CA ASP A 306 -0.65 34.45 -16.03
C ASP A 306 -1.78 34.04 -16.97
N ASP A 307 -1.45 33.28 -18.03
CA ASP A 307 -2.45 32.73 -18.96
C ASP A 307 -3.40 31.78 -18.23
N ALA A 308 -2.84 30.90 -17.38
CA ALA A 308 -3.60 29.95 -16.59
C ALA A 308 -4.53 30.65 -15.58
N ALA A 309 -4.04 31.69 -14.89
CA ALA A 309 -4.85 32.50 -13.98
C ALA A 309 -6.01 33.19 -14.71
N PHE A 310 -5.73 33.81 -15.86
CA PHE A 310 -6.75 34.47 -16.68
C PHE A 310 -7.84 33.48 -17.15
N ILE A 311 -7.45 32.31 -17.65
CA ILE A 311 -8.39 31.28 -18.13
C ILE A 311 -9.25 30.77 -16.97
N MET A 312 -8.65 30.45 -15.82
CA MET A 312 -9.38 29.90 -14.68
C MET A 312 -10.28 30.93 -13.99
N LYS A 313 -9.87 32.20 -13.91
CA LYS A 313 -10.69 33.27 -13.34
C LYS A 313 -11.97 33.53 -14.15
N ASN A 314 -11.94 33.29 -15.46
CA ASN A 314 -13.09 33.43 -16.35
C ASN A 314 -13.85 32.11 -16.57
N ALA A 315 -13.48 31.03 -15.89
CA ALA A 315 -14.16 29.75 -15.96
C ALA A 315 -15.37 29.73 -15.01
N SER A 316 -16.45 29.06 -15.41
CA SER A 316 -17.54 28.72 -14.49
C SER A 316 -17.22 27.48 -13.68
N LYS A 317 -16.45 26.55 -14.25
CA LYS A 317 -16.12 25.26 -13.62
C LYS A 317 -14.70 24.80 -13.89
N VAL A 318 -13.95 24.53 -12.82
CA VAL A 318 -12.57 24.03 -12.84
C VAL A 318 -12.50 22.69 -12.13
N ILE A 319 -12.04 21.65 -12.83
CA ILE A 319 -11.78 20.33 -12.24
C ILE A 319 -10.26 20.15 -12.10
N ILE A 320 -9.79 20.03 -10.87
CA ILE A 320 -8.39 19.83 -10.52
C ILE A 320 -8.09 18.33 -10.49
N VAL A 321 -7.05 17.91 -11.20
CA VAL A 321 -6.58 16.53 -11.26
C VAL A 321 -5.18 16.42 -10.66
N PRO A 322 -5.06 16.11 -9.35
CA PRO A 322 -3.77 15.99 -8.69
C PRO A 322 -3.09 14.66 -9.00
N GLY A 323 -1.77 14.69 -9.14
CA GLY A 323 -0.93 13.50 -9.29
C GLY A 323 0.34 13.55 -8.45
N TYR A 324 1.21 12.56 -8.64
CA TYR A 324 2.42 12.40 -7.83
C TYR A 324 3.38 13.60 -7.91
N GLY A 325 3.40 14.34 -9.03
CA GLY A 325 4.22 15.54 -9.15
C GLY A 325 3.86 16.64 -8.14
N MET A 326 2.56 16.77 -7.77
CA MET A 326 2.10 17.68 -6.72
C MET A 326 2.67 17.28 -5.35
N ALA A 327 2.68 15.98 -5.05
CA ALA A 327 3.21 15.44 -3.81
C ALA A 327 4.73 15.70 -3.68
N VAL A 328 5.49 15.47 -4.76
CA VAL A 328 6.94 15.68 -4.77
C VAL A 328 7.30 17.14 -4.55
N SER A 329 6.53 18.09 -5.11
CA SER A 329 6.78 19.52 -4.94
C SER A 329 6.16 20.12 -3.68
N GLN A 330 5.41 19.33 -2.89
CA GLN A 330 4.65 19.82 -1.73
C GLN A 330 3.69 20.97 -2.07
N ALA A 331 2.98 20.84 -3.20
CA ALA A 331 2.11 21.89 -3.72
C ALA A 331 0.68 21.90 -3.13
N GLN A 332 0.30 20.92 -2.31
CA GLN A 332 -1.08 20.74 -1.84
C GLN A 332 -1.66 21.96 -1.10
N HIS A 333 -0.85 22.67 -0.32
CA HIS A 333 -1.30 23.88 0.40
C HIS A 333 -1.52 25.07 -0.55
N ALA A 334 -0.57 25.29 -1.47
CA ALA A 334 -0.71 26.34 -2.49
C ALA A 334 -1.90 26.03 -3.42
N LEU A 335 -2.12 24.75 -3.75
CA LEU A 335 -3.25 24.33 -4.58
C LEU A 335 -4.59 24.62 -3.87
N ARG A 336 -4.65 24.36 -2.56
CA ARG A 336 -5.82 24.71 -1.76
C ARG A 336 -6.08 26.21 -1.76
N GLU A 337 -5.05 27.01 -1.51
CA GLU A 337 -5.17 28.47 -1.51
C GLU A 337 -5.67 28.99 -2.86
N MET A 338 -5.14 28.44 -3.97
CA MET A 338 -5.59 28.77 -5.33
C MET A 338 -7.06 28.44 -5.54
N ALA A 339 -7.50 27.27 -5.08
CA ALA A 339 -8.91 26.86 -5.16
C ALA A 339 -9.82 27.79 -4.33
N ASP A 340 -9.39 28.23 -3.15
CA ASP A 340 -10.18 29.15 -2.33
C ASP A 340 -10.33 30.54 -2.99
N VAL A 341 -9.27 31.05 -3.63
CA VAL A 341 -9.35 32.31 -4.41
C VAL A 341 -10.29 32.16 -5.59
N LEU A 342 -10.21 31.06 -6.35
CA LEU A 342 -11.13 30.80 -7.46
C LEU A 342 -12.59 30.68 -7.00
N LYS A 343 -12.85 30.01 -5.86
CA LYS A 343 -14.19 29.94 -5.28
C LYS A 343 -14.71 31.31 -4.85
N ALA A 344 -13.84 32.19 -4.34
CA ALA A 344 -14.22 33.56 -4.00
C ALA A 344 -14.61 34.40 -5.24
N GLU A 345 -14.05 34.07 -6.40
CA GLU A 345 -14.42 34.64 -7.72
C GLU A 345 -15.68 33.96 -8.33
N GLY A 346 -16.31 33.02 -7.62
CA GLY A 346 -17.54 32.36 -8.03
C GLY A 346 -17.36 31.13 -8.93
N VAL A 347 -16.14 30.61 -9.05
CA VAL A 347 -15.84 29.40 -9.86
C VAL A 347 -16.20 28.13 -9.07
N ASP A 348 -16.90 27.18 -9.70
CA ASP A 348 -17.11 25.83 -9.15
C ASP A 348 -15.82 25.01 -9.25
N VAL A 349 -15.19 24.72 -8.12
CA VAL A 349 -13.92 23.98 -8.05
C VAL A 349 -14.14 22.60 -7.46
N LYS A 350 -13.75 21.57 -8.22
CA LYS A 350 -13.81 20.16 -7.79
C LYS A 350 -12.46 19.48 -7.95
N TYR A 351 -12.17 18.48 -7.12
CA TYR A 351 -10.98 17.64 -7.20
C TYR A 351 -11.37 16.26 -7.71
N ALA A 352 -10.73 15.81 -8.79
CA ALA A 352 -10.94 14.49 -9.38
C ALA A 352 -9.76 13.57 -9.07
N ILE A 353 -9.97 12.54 -8.26
CA ILE A 353 -8.93 11.62 -7.81
C ILE A 353 -9.00 10.33 -8.61
N HIS A 354 -7.86 9.96 -9.18
CA HIS A 354 -7.69 8.64 -9.77
C HIS A 354 -7.33 7.62 -8.67
N PRO A 355 -7.92 6.40 -8.63
CA PRO A 355 -7.65 5.42 -7.57
C PRO A 355 -6.17 5.06 -7.37
N VAL A 356 -5.38 5.12 -8.44
CA VAL A 356 -3.93 4.83 -8.44
C VAL A 356 -3.05 6.09 -8.59
N ALA A 357 -3.59 7.29 -8.37
CA ALA A 357 -2.78 8.50 -8.35
C ALA A 357 -1.82 8.51 -7.14
N GLY A 358 -0.52 8.64 -7.41
CA GLY A 358 0.51 8.71 -6.38
C GLY A 358 1.34 7.44 -6.26
N ARG A 359 1.74 7.12 -5.03
CA ARG A 359 2.56 5.93 -4.68
C ARG A 359 1.95 5.03 -3.60
N MET A 360 0.72 5.28 -3.20
CA MET A 360 -0.06 4.40 -2.34
C MET A 360 -1.55 4.62 -2.61
N PRO A 361 -2.41 3.64 -2.30
CA PRO A 361 -3.85 3.86 -2.31
C PRO A 361 -4.22 5.07 -1.44
N GLY A 362 -5.07 5.94 -1.98
CA GLY A 362 -5.52 7.15 -1.29
C GLY A 362 -4.44 8.20 -1.03
N HIS A 363 -3.27 8.13 -1.70
CA HIS A 363 -2.18 9.08 -1.47
C HIS A 363 -2.66 10.53 -1.66
N MET A 364 -3.40 10.82 -2.73
CA MET A 364 -3.91 12.16 -2.99
C MET A 364 -4.96 12.59 -1.95
N ASN A 365 -5.88 11.71 -1.55
CA ASN A 365 -6.89 11.99 -0.54
C ASN A 365 -6.23 12.43 0.79
N VAL A 366 -5.16 11.75 1.19
CA VAL A 366 -4.40 12.07 2.40
C VAL A 366 -3.73 13.44 2.32
N LEU A 367 -3.10 13.78 1.19
CA LEU A 367 -2.44 15.08 1.03
C LEU A 367 -3.43 16.24 0.93
N LEU A 368 -4.58 16.02 0.28
CA LEU A 368 -5.65 17.02 0.22
C LEU A 368 -6.30 17.22 1.59
N ALA A 369 -6.47 16.14 2.37
CA ALA A 369 -6.92 16.23 3.75
C ALA A 369 -5.91 16.96 4.65
N GLU A 370 -4.60 16.77 4.43
CA GLU A 370 -3.54 17.54 5.11
C GLU A 370 -3.62 19.03 4.77
N ALA A 371 -3.93 19.37 3.51
CA ALA A 371 -4.25 20.73 3.08
C ALA A 371 -5.67 21.18 3.45
N GLN A 372 -6.39 20.41 4.27
CA GLN A 372 -7.73 20.69 4.79
C GLN A 372 -8.83 20.84 3.72
N VAL A 373 -8.63 20.34 2.50
CA VAL A 373 -9.62 20.36 1.41
C VAL A 373 -10.92 19.69 1.88
N PRO A 374 -12.09 20.32 1.70
CA PRO A 374 -13.37 19.72 2.08
C PRO A 374 -13.62 18.43 1.28
N TYR A 375 -14.07 17.37 1.96
CA TYR A 375 -14.26 16.05 1.33
C TYR A 375 -15.39 16.04 0.28
N ASP A 376 -16.37 16.93 0.41
CA ASP A 376 -17.45 17.15 -0.55
C ASP A 376 -16.97 17.76 -1.87
N GLU A 377 -15.77 18.34 -1.89
CA GLU A 377 -15.11 18.82 -3.11
C GLU A 377 -14.24 17.72 -3.77
N VAL A 378 -14.06 16.55 -3.14
CA VAL A 378 -13.16 15.48 -3.60
C VAL A 378 -13.96 14.30 -4.11
N PHE A 379 -13.81 14.01 -5.41
CA PHE A 379 -14.58 12.98 -6.10
C PHE A 379 -13.68 11.89 -6.66
N GLU A 380 -14.19 10.66 -6.62
CA GLU A 380 -13.54 9.51 -7.26
C GLU A 380 -13.86 9.48 -8.78
N LEU A 381 -13.07 8.69 -9.52
CA LEU A 381 -13.13 8.62 -10.99
C LEU A 381 -14.55 8.38 -11.55
N GLU A 382 -15.29 7.46 -10.95
CA GLU A 382 -16.61 7.04 -11.45
C GLU A 382 -17.66 8.14 -11.27
N ASP A 383 -17.53 8.96 -10.23
CA ASP A 383 -18.49 10.00 -9.87
C ASP A 383 -18.28 11.28 -10.70
N ILE A 384 -17.02 11.59 -11.05
CA ILE A 384 -16.66 12.88 -11.67
C ILE A 384 -16.49 12.81 -13.20
N ASN A 385 -16.29 11.62 -13.78
CA ASN A 385 -15.90 11.51 -15.20
C ASN A 385 -16.94 12.08 -16.19
N SER A 386 -18.23 12.00 -15.86
CA SER A 386 -19.31 12.56 -16.67
C SER A 386 -19.26 14.10 -16.72
N GLU A 387 -18.71 14.72 -15.69
CA GLU A 387 -18.67 16.18 -15.51
C GLU A 387 -17.58 16.88 -16.33
N PHE A 388 -16.55 16.17 -16.82
CA PHE A 388 -15.50 16.79 -17.64
C PHE A 388 -16.04 17.42 -18.93
N SER A 389 -17.12 16.87 -19.49
CA SER A 389 -17.76 17.43 -20.70
C SER A 389 -18.39 18.81 -20.50
N THR A 390 -18.69 19.18 -19.26
CA THR A 390 -19.25 20.48 -18.88
C THR A 390 -18.24 21.39 -18.17
N ALA A 391 -17.00 20.91 -17.97
CA ALA A 391 -15.94 21.69 -17.35
C ALA A 391 -15.29 22.64 -18.36
N ASP A 392 -15.09 23.89 -17.95
CA ASP A 392 -14.36 24.87 -18.74
C ASP A 392 -12.85 24.59 -18.68
N VAL A 393 -12.35 24.19 -17.51
CA VAL A 393 -10.93 23.90 -17.31
C VAL A 393 -10.74 22.58 -16.58
N ALA A 394 -9.87 21.73 -17.12
CA ALA A 394 -9.24 20.64 -16.38
C ALA A 394 -7.81 21.03 -16.01
N PHE A 395 -7.54 21.27 -14.73
CA PHE A 395 -6.23 21.65 -14.22
C PHE A 395 -5.48 20.41 -13.73
N VAL A 396 -4.61 19.86 -14.59
CA VAL A 396 -3.85 18.64 -14.31
C VAL A 396 -2.51 18.99 -13.67
N ILE A 397 -2.31 18.62 -12.41
CA ILE A 397 -1.10 18.97 -11.65
C ILE A 397 -0.28 17.74 -11.27
N GLY A 398 0.80 17.51 -12.04
CA GLY A 398 1.75 16.43 -11.74
C GLY A 398 1.20 15.01 -11.92
N ALA A 399 0.07 14.87 -12.62
CA ALA A 399 -0.42 13.59 -13.13
C ALA A 399 0.17 13.31 -14.53
N ASN A 400 0.12 12.06 -14.99
CA ASN A 400 0.47 11.74 -16.37
C ASN A 400 -0.32 10.54 -16.90
N ASP A 401 -0.03 9.33 -16.43
CA ASP A 401 -0.62 8.11 -17.00
C ASP A 401 -2.13 8.04 -16.75
N VAL A 402 -2.59 8.53 -15.59
CA VAL A 402 -4.00 8.57 -15.17
C VAL A 402 -4.88 9.52 -16.00
N THR A 403 -4.29 10.31 -16.89
CA THR A 403 -4.96 11.20 -17.83
C THR A 403 -4.60 10.89 -19.28
N ASN A 404 -3.88 9.79 -19.56
CA ASN A 404 -3.33 9.50 -20.87
C ASN A 404 -4.37 8.80 -21.78
N PRO A 405 -4.82 9.44 -22.88
CA PRO A 405 -5.86 8.89 -23.76
C PRO A 405 -5.48 7.57 -24.44
N SER A 406 -4.20 7.27 -24.58
CA SER A 406 -3.72 6.00 -25.16
C SER A 406 -4.26 4.77 -24.44
N ALA A 407 -4.66 4.91 -23.17
CA ALA A 407 -5.36 3.86 -22.43
C ALA A 407 -6.69 3.43 -23.09
N LYS A 408 -7.29 4.26 -23.96
CA LYS A 408 -8.53 3.96 -24.69
C LYS A 408 -8.33 3.81 -26.19
N THR A 409 -7.38 4.54 -26.75
CA THR A 409 -7.22 4.66 -28.21
C THR A 409 -6.21 3.69 -28.81
N ASP A 410 -5.21 3.25 -28.04
CA ASP A 410 -4.10 2.44 -28.54
C ASP A 410 -4.05 1.05 -27.87
N PRO A 411 -4.51 -0.02 -28.54
CA PRO A 411 -4.42 -1.39 -28.05
C PRO A 411 -3.00 -1.89 -27.77
N GLN A 412 -1.96 -1.25 -28.32
CA GLN A 412 -0.56 -1.60 -28.08
C GLN A 412 0.04 -0.88 -26.87
N SER A 413 -0.68 0.08 -26.30
CA SER A 413 -0.21 0.82 -25.13
C SER A 413 -0.15 -0.10 -23.89
N PRO A 414 0.94 -0.06 -23.11
CA PRO A 414 1.05 -0.77 -21.82
C PRO A 414 -0.04 -0.41 -20.80
N ILE A 415 -0.75 0.69 -21.01
CA ILE A 415 -1.86 1.15 -20.17
C ILE A 415 -3.22 0.99 -20.85
N TYR A 416 -3.31 0.26 -21.96
CA TYR A 416 -4.58 0.03 -22.65
C TYR A 416 -5.60 -0.65 -21.73
N GLY A 417 -6.84 -0.16 -21.75
CA GLY A 417 -7.96 -0.55 -20.90
C GLY A 417 -7.92 -0.01 -19.47
N MET A 418 -6.88 0.73 -19.06
CA MET A 418 -6.87 1.42 -17.77
C MET A 418 -7.99 2.48 -17.74
N PRO A 419 -8.88 2.47 -16.73
CA PRO A 419 -9.78 3.60 -16.50
C PRO A 419 -8.91 4.85 -16.34
N ILE A 420 -9.29 5.95 -16.99
CA ILE A 420 -8.57 7.23 -16.86
C ILE A 420 -9.57 8.35 -16.56
N LEU A 421 -9.06 9.48 -16.11
CA LEU A 421 -9.85 10.70 -16.02
C LEU A 421 -9.99 11.33 -17.40
N ASP A 422 -11.23 11.60 -17.82
CA ASP A 422 -11.59 12.10 -19.15
C ASP A 422 -11.32 13.60 -19.32
N VAL A 423 -10.15 14.06 -18.85
CA VAL A 423 -9.75 15.47 -18.84
C VAL A 423 -9.78 16.09 -20.24
N GLU A 424 -9.57 15.26 -21.26
CA GLU A 424 -9.61 15.64 -22.66
C GLU A 424 -10.96 16.18 -23.13
N LYS A 425 -12.06 15.88 -22.40
CA LYS A 425 -13.41 16.35 -22.70
C LYS A 425 -13.67 17.78 -22.19
N ALA A 426 -12.80 18.31 -21.34
CA ALA A 426 -12.91 19.69 -20.88
C ALA A 426 -12.61 20.68 -22.02
N ARG A 427 -13.15 21.90 -21.93
CA ARG A 427 -12.93 22.93 -22.97
C ARG A 427 -11.46 23.32 -23.10
N THR A 428 -10.77 23.47 -21.96
CA THR A 428 -9.33 23.73 -21.88
C THR A 428 -8.68 22.81 -20.86
N VAL A 429 -7.52 22.25 -21.19
CA VAL A 429 -6.70 21.45 -20.26
C VAL A 429 -5.43 22.23 -19.95
N LEU A 430 -5.17 22.50 -18.69
CA LEU A 430 -3.95 23.14 -18.20
C LEU A 430 -3.08 22.07 -17.55
N PHE A 431 -1.93 21.76 -18.14
CA PHE A 431 -1.12 20.61 -17.75
C PHE A 431 0.21 21.04 -17.12
N VAL A 432 0.35 20.88 -15.81
CA VAL A 432 1.54 21.29 -15.05
C VAL A 432 2.56 20.16 -14.93
N LYS A 433 3.75 20.36 -15.50
CA LYS A 433 4.87 19.41 -15.43
C LYS A 433 6.22 20.11 -15.62
N ARG A 434 7.31 19.53 -15.12
CA ARG A 434 8.66 20.12 -15.28
C ARG A 434 9.22 20.06 -16.71
N GLY A 435 8.71 19.15 -17.54
CA GLY A 435 9.17 18.90 -18.90
C GLY A 435 8.42 17.73 -19.52
N MET A 436 8.84 17.30 -20.71
CA MET A 436 8.17 16.26 -21.51
C MET A 436 8.54 14.82 -21.12
N SER A 437 9.06 14.60 -19.90
CA SER A 437 9.39 13.25 -19.46
C SER A 437 8.13 12.37 -19.41
N SER A 438 8.31 11.08 -19.65
CA SER A 438 7.23 10.10 -19.50
C SER A 438 6.73 10.02 -18.05
N GLY A 439 5.58 9.36 -17.88
CA GLY A 439 5.00 9.08 -16.58
C GLY A 439 5.65 7.86 -15.94
N TYR A 440 4.90 7.25 -15.04
CA TYR A 440 5.31 6.03 -14.39
C TYR A 440 5.41 4.88 -15.44
N ALA A 441 4.43 4.76 -16.33
CA ALA A 441 4.33 3.69 -17.32
C ALA A 441 5.36 3.78 -18.47
N GLY A 442 6.19 4.82 -18.51
CA GLY A 442 7.22 4.97 -19.55
C GLY A 442 6.67 5.32 -20.94
N VAL A 443 5.36 5.57 -21.06
CA VAL A 443 4.73 6.01 -22.31
C VAL A 443 4.61 7.52 -22.40
N GLU A 444 4.69 8.02 -23.63
CA GLU A 444 4.36 9.40 -23.95
C GLU A 444 2.84 9.62 -23.87
N ASN A 445 2.42 10.85 -23.60
CA ASN A 445 1.01 11.17 -23.41
C ASN A 445 0.48 11.99 -24.60
N GLU A 446 -0.43 11.39 -25.35
CA GLU A 446 -1.04 12.03 -26.52
C GLU A 446 -1.81 13.31 -26.18
N LEU A 447 -2.26 13.45 -24.93
CA LEU A 447 -2.97 14.63 -24.45
C LEU A 447 -2.15 15.92 -24.62
N PHE A 448 -0.83 15.83 -24.48
CA PHE A 448 0.07 17.00 -24.58
C PHE A 448 -0.03 17.71 -25.94
N PHE A 449 -0.42 16.99 -26.98
CA PHE A 449 -0.45 17.46 -28.35
C PHE A 449 -1.86 17.81 -28.83
N ARG A 450 -2.87 17.74 -27.94
CA ARG A 450 -4.24 18.10 -28.30
C ARG A 450 -4.44 19.60 -28.34
N ASP A 451 -5.35 20.05 -29.20
CA ASP A 451 -5.58 21.47 -29.43
C ASP A 451 -6.11 22.22 -28.21
N ASN A 452 -6.88 21.55 -27.36
CA ASN A 452 -7.41 22.13 -26.13
C ASN A 452 -6.43 22.04 -24.95
N THR A 453 -5.21 21.51 -25.13
CA THR A 453 -4.25 21.32 -24.05
C THR A 453 -3.14 22.36 -24.11
N MET A 454 -2.88 23.00 -22.97
CA MET A 454 -1.82 23.97 -22.76
C MET A 454 -0.87 23.47 -21.67
N MET A 455 0.40 23.34 -22.04
CA MET A 455 1.48 22.88 -21.17
C MET A 455 2.02 24.04 -20.33
N LEU A 456 1.99 23.88 -19.01
CA LEU A 456 2.51 24.81 -18.03
C LEU A 456 3.81 24.24 -17.45
N PHE A 457 4.94 24.60 -18.06
CA PHE A 457 6.24 24.04 -17.67
C PHE A 457 6.79 24.66 -16.38
N GLY A 458 7.03 23.83 -15.37
CA GLY A 458 7.60 24.29 -14.11
C GLY A 458 7.53 23.25 -12.99
N ASP A 459 8.15 23.59 -11.86
CA ASP A 459 7.83 22.92 -10.60
C ASP A 459 6.37 23.19 -10.23
N ALA A 460 5.65 22.16 -9.78
CA ALA A 460 4.21 22.26 -9.57
C ALA A 460 3.84 23.27 -8.48
N LYS A 461 4.64 23.40 -7.41
CA LYS A 461 4.40 24.40 -6.36
C LYS A 461 4.64 25.80 -6.90
N LYS A 462 5.77 26.03 -7.58
CA LYS A 462 6.08 27.34 -8.17
C LYS A 462 5.05 27.79 -9.20
N MET A 463 4.52 26.86 -10.01
CA MET A 463 3.49 27.16 -10.99
C MET A 463 2.20 27.62 -10.32
N VAL A 464 1.74 26.88 -9.30
CA VAL A 464 0.53 27.25 -8.54
C VAL A 464 0.72 28.57 -7.79
N GLU A 465 1.87 28.80 -7.16
CA GLU A 465 2.20 30.09 -6.53
C GLU A 465 2.26 31.24 -7.53
N GLY A 466 2.69 30.98 -8.76
CA GLY A 466 2.66 31.95 -9.85
C GLY A 466 1.22 32.30 -10.24
N ILE A 467 0.37 31.28 -10.43
CA ILE A 467 -1.05 31.46 -10.76
C ILE A 467 -1.75 32.26 -9.66
N LEU A 468 -1.51 31.89 -8.41
CA LEU A 468 -2.04 32.57 -7.22
C LEU A 468 -1.75 34.08 -7.20
N LYS A 469 -0.55 34.49 -7.63
CA LYS A 469 -0.18 35.91 -7.67
C LYS A 469 -0.91 36.68 -8.76
N SER A 470 -1.45 35.97 -9.75
CA SER A 470 -2.06 36.54 -10.95
C SER A 470 -3.59 36.37 -10.99
N LEU A 471 -4.18 35.68 -10.00
CA LEU A 471 -5.62 35.61 -9.75
C LEU A 471 -6.08 36.83 -8.95
#